data_AF-A0A329VH29-F1
#
_entry.id   AF-A0A329VH29-F1
#
_cell.length_a   1.000
_cell.length_b   1.000
_cell.length_c   1.000
_cell.angle_alpha   90.00
_cell.angle_beta   90.00
_cell.angle_gamma   90.00
#
_symmetry.space_group_name_H-M   'P 1'
#
loop_
_entity.id
_entity.type
_entity.pdbx_description
1 polymer ?
#
loop_
_entity_poly.entity_id
_entity_poly.type
_entity_poly.pdbx_seq_one_letter_code
_entity_poly.pdbx_strand_id
1 'polypeptide(L)'
;MKINTQLFIFIISSVTFVILSSYFNISMFGNNDSDGFKSQIFYVSKIFNGELDYDPLFFVHLVRLIIIIPFYVNNILGLPNYIESLGFILYLIPFFKKKYLNIVGYLPCLFVFLPLFVSYRTVLGMLSMTYLFILLFCHIKSYSLLFFSALLSNLSSGIVLSWIMVSLGSFFYLKKSYKYLLPLFLIISTGLIGSLINKFYFMFTTNGIKENGNMIERSNIYISIIDGNYFRLFFYISLCLSLLFCIFTSLLINNKNIKGRLLIFFLSGIPAIFFEGLGLISYLICFLIFYKMFFKIDMKSYHTYNLETSNKIN
;
A
#
# COMPACT_ATOMS: atom_id res chain seq x y z
N MET A 1 33.80 -9.48 6.10
CA MET A 1 32.57 -9.07 5.38
C MET A 1 31.92 -7.94 6.17
N LYS A 2 31.92 -6.68 5.69
CA LYS A 2 31.33 -5.55 6.46
C LYS A 2 29.81 -5.70 6.50
N ILE A 3 29.26 -6.04 7.67
CA ILE A 3 27.82 -6.08 7.91
C ILE A 3 27.26 -4.68 7.63
N ASN A 4 26.23 -4.59 6.79
CA ASN A 4 25.55 -3.31 6.57
C ASN A 4 24.75 -2.99 7.83
N THR A 5 25.11 -1.92 8.54
CA THR A 5 24.46 -1.47 9.78
C THR A 5 22.93 -1.38 9.63
N GLN A 6 22.44 -0.93 8.47
CA GLN A 6 21.00 -0.84 8.19
C GLN A 6 20.31 -2.21 8.12
N LEU A 7 20.98 -3.19 7.50
CA LEU A 7 20.46 -4.55 7.42
C LEU A 7 20.44 -5.20 8.79
N PHE A 8 21.51 -4.99 9.57
CA PHE A 8 21.60 -5.48 10.93
C PHE A 8 20.51 -4.90 11.83
N ILE A 9 20.30 -3.58 11.80
CA ILE A 9 19.22 -2.91 12.54
C ILE A 9 17.84 -3.43 12.10
N PHE A 10 17.64 -3.66 10.81
CA PHE A 10 16.39 -4.21 10.30
C PHE A 10 16.12 -5.63 10.79
N ILE A 11 17.13 -6.50 10.79
CA ILE A 11 17.04 -7.86 11.34
C ILE A 11 16.72 -7.80 12.83
N ILE A 12 17.43 -6.98 13.61
CA ILE A 12 17.13 -6.81 15.04
C ILE A 12 15.70 -6.32 15.25
N SER A 13 15.25 -5.33 14.47
CA SER A 13 13.89 -4.81 14.53
C SER A 13 12.85 -5.90 14.22
N SER A 14 13.12 -6.77 13.24
CA SER A 14 12.23 -7.90 12.93
C SER A 14 12.15 -8.89 14.09
N VAL A 15 13.28 -9.23 14.71
CA VAL A 15 13.30 -10.14 15.88
C VAL A 15 12.57 -9.51 17.06
N THR A 16 12.79 -8.24 17.36
CA THR A 16 12.10 -7.56 18.46
C THR A 16 10.60 -7.44 18.20
N PHE A 17 10.18 -7.21 16.95
CA PHE A 17 8.76 -7.23 16.60
C PHE A 17 8.11 -8.59 16.81
N VAL A 18 8.76 -9.70 16.45
CA VAL A 18 8.23 -11.05 16.70
C VAL A 18 7.98 -11.26 18.20
N ILE A 19 8.93 -10.86 19.05
CA ILE A 19 8.81 -10.95 20.51
C ILE A 19 7.65 -10.09 21.02
N LEU A 20 7.58 -8.82 20.60
CA LEU A 20 6.53 -7.89 21.04
C LEU A 20 5.15 -8.33 20.54
N SER A 21 5.04 -8.77 19.29
CA SER A 21 3.79 -9.29 18.72
C SER A 21 3.27 -10.48 19.50
N SER A 22 4.17 -11.39 19.90
CA SER A 22 3.80 -12.53 20.75
C SER A 22 3.36 -12.08 22.14
N TYR A 23 4.04 -11.08 22.73
CA TYR A 23 3.71 -10.57 24.06
C TYR A 23 2.36 -9.84 24.09
N PHE A 24 2.08 -9.02 23.08
CA PHE A 24 0.84 -8.25 22.96
C PHE A 24 -0.31 -9.03 22.33
N ASN A 25 -0.10 -10.30 21.97
CA ASN A 25 -1.08 -11.16 21.30
C ASN A 25 -1.73 -10.51 20.07
N ILE A 26 -0.90 -9.90 19.22
CA ILE A 26 -1.39 -9.20 18.04
C ILE A 26 -1.72 -10.20 16.96
N SER A 27 -3.01 -10.28 16.62
CA SER A 27 -3.54 -11.13 15.57
C SER A 27 -4.00 -10.32 14.35
N MET A 28 -3.98 -10.95 13.18
CA MET A 28 -4.56 -10.41 11.96
C MET A 28 -6.09 -10.50 11.96
N PHE A 29 -6.64 -11.51 12.62
CA PHE A 29 -8.08 -11.72 12.76
C PHE A 29 -8.59 -11.18 14.09
N GLY A 30 -9.68 -10.42 14.03
CA GLY A 30 -10.38 -10.01 15.23
C GLY A 30 -11.23 -11.13 15.82
N ASN A 31 -11.57 -11.01 17.11
CA ASN A 31 -12.49 -11.93 17.78
C ASN A 31 -13.94 -11.84 17.25
N ASN A 32 -14.27 -10.80 16.49
CA ASN A 32 -15.62 -10.59 15.98
C ASN A 32 -15.81 -11.30 14.63
N ASP A 33 -16.97 -11.93 14.45
CA ASP A 33 -17.34 -12.62 13.19
C ASP A 33 -17.70 -11.66 12.05
N SER A 34 -17.81 -10.37 12.35
CA SER A 34 -17.95 -9.29 11.36
C SER A 34 -16.62 -8.89 10.69
N ASP A 35 -15.53 -9.62 10.95
CA ASP A 35 -14.25 -9.38 10.29
C ASP A 35 -14.40 -9.52 8.77
N GLY A 36 -14.05 -8.44 8.06
CA GLY A 36 -14.11 -8.35 6.61
C GLY A 36 -13.27 -9.40 5.88
N PHE A 37 -12.38 -10.15 6.55
CA PHE A 37 -11.71 -11.31 5.95
C PHE A 37 -12.46 -12.62 6.18
N LYS A 38 -13.07 -12.84 7.34
CA LYS A 38 -13.93 -14.01 7.60
C LYS A 38 -15.10 -14.06 6.62
N SER A 39 -15.72 -12.91 6.35
CA SER A 39 -16.81 -12.82 5.36
C SER A 39 -16.35 -13.15 3.93
N GLN A 40 -15.11 -12.78 3.56
CA GLN A 40 -14.55 -13.09 2.23
C GLN A 40 -14.21 -14.56 2.09
N ILE A 41 -13.70 -15.19 3.15
CA ILE A 41 -13.42 -16.63 3.18
C ILE A 41 -14.73 -17.40 3.05
N PHE A 42 -15.75 -17.00 3.80
CA PHE A 42 -17.08 -17.60 3.74
C PHE A 42 -17.74 -17.46 2.36
N TYR A 43 -17.58 -16.30 1.71
CA TYR A 43 -18.06 -16.09 0.34
C TYR A 43 -17.40 -17.05 -0.67
N VAL A 44 -16.07 -17.20 -0.60
CA VAL A 44 -15.32 -18.12 -1.47
C VAL A 44 -15.71 -19.57 -1.20
N SER A 45 -15.89 -19.98 0.06
CA SER A 45 -16.32 -21.34 0.39
C SER A 45 -17.73 -21.67 -0.13
N LYS A 46 -18.66 -20.70 -0.07
CA LYS A 46 -20.02 -20.90 -0.60
C LYS A 46 -20.05 -21.14 -2.10
N ILE A 47 -19.24 -20.43 -2.87
CA ILE A 47 -19.11 -20.65 -4.32
C ILE A 47 -18.49 -22.02 -4.60
N PHE A 48 -17.45 -22.43 -3.87
CA PHE A 48 -16.87 -23.77 -4.03
C PHE A 48 -17.83 -24.91 -3.68
N ASN A 49 -18.74 -24.69 -2.73
CA ASN A 49 -19.77 -25.65 -2.34
C ASN A 49 -20.99 -25.64 -3.27
N GLY A 50 -21.03 -24.76 -4.29
CA GLY A 50 -22.15 -24.65 -5.22
C GLY A 50 -23.38 -23.93 -4.65
N GLU A 51 -23.25 -23.22 -3.53
CA GLU A 51 -24.35 -22.48 -2.89
C GLU A 51 -24.59 -21.08 -3.51
N LEU A 52 -23.62 -20.57 -4.29
CA LEU A 52 -23.67 -19.26 -4.95
C LEU A 52 -23.10 -19.37 -6.37
N ASP A 53 -23.67 -18.57 -7.29
CA ASP A 53 -23.18 -18.47 -8.67
C ASP A 53 -21.80 -17.79 -8.74
N TYR A 54 -21.05 -18.11 -9.80
CA TYR A 54 -19.75 -17.51 -10.08
C TYR A 54 -19.90 -16.03 -10.48
N ASP A 55 -19.55 -15.13 -9.55
CA ASP A 55 -19.39 -13.70 -9.80
C ASP A 55 -17.89 -13.37 -10.02
N PRO A 56 -17.53 -12.45 -10.94
CA PRO A 56 -16.20 -11.80 -10.98
C PRO A 56 -15.57 -11.44 -9.63
N LEU A 57 -16.36 -11.13 -8.59
CA LEU A 57 -15.91 -10.88 -7.22
C LEU A 57 -15.14 -12.06 -6.60
N PHE A 58 -15.47 -13.29 -7.00
CA PHE A 58 -14.83 -14.53 -6.55
C PHE A 58 -13.32 -14.49 -6.77
N PHE A 59 -12.86 -14.07 -7.94
CA PHE A 59 -11.43 -14.03 -8.25
C PHE A 59 -10.67 -13.05 -7.35
N VAL A 60 -11.27 -11.90 -7.01
CA VAL A 60 -10.66 -10.93 -6.08
C VAL A 60 -10.57 -11.51 -4.69
N HIS A 61 -11.64 -12.15 -4.22
CA HIS A 61 -11.64 -12.76 -2.90
C HIS A 61 -10.67 -13.93 -2.81
N LEU A 62 -10.56 -14.75 -3.86
CA LEU A 62 -9.58 -15.83 -3.94
C LEU A 62 -8.15 -15.30 -3.89
N VAL A 63 -7.82 -14.25 -4.66
CA VAL A 63 -6.50 -13.62 -4.61
C VAL A 63 -6.22 -13.03 -3.22
N ARG A 64 -7.19 -12.36 -2.59
CA ARG A 64 -7.05 -11.89 -1.20
C ARG A 64 -6.78 -13.04 -0.24
N LEU A 65 -7.50 -14.15 -0.40
CA LEU A 65 -7.35 -15.34 0.43
C LEU A 65 -5.90 -15.84 0.36
N ILE A 66 -5.29 -15.93 -0.83
CA ILE A 66 -3.88 -16.30 -1.00
C ILE A 66 -2.93 -15.43 -0.15
N ILE A 67 -3.22 -14.13 -0.03
CA ILE A 67 -2.42 -13.20 0.80
C ILE A 67 -2.59 -13.50 2.29
N ILE A 68 -3.76 -13.97 2.69
CA ILE A 68 -4.12 -14.15 4.10
C ILE A 68 -3.89 -15.59 4.56
N ILE A 69 -3.71 -16.56 3.66
CA ILE A 69 -3.52 -17.99 3.97
C ILE A 69 -2.56 -18.22 5.16
N PRO A 70 -1.36 -17.61 5.23
CA PRO A 70 -0.45 -17.84 6.35
C PRO A 70 -1.06 -17.49 7.71
N PHE A 71 -1.85 -16.41 7.76
CA PHE A 71 -2.55 -15.97 8.95
C PHE A 71 -3.80 -16.82 9.22
N TYR A 72 -4.52 -17.21 8.18
CA TYR A 72 -5.76 -17.99 8.32
C TYR A 72 -5.49 -19.39 8.84
N VAL A 73 -4.43 -20.04 8.34
CA VAL A 73 -3.96 -21.33 8.84
C VAL A 73 -3.57 -21.23 10.31
N ASN A 74 -2.88 -20.14 10.70
CA ASN A 74 -2.54 -19.88 12.10
C ASN A 74 -3.80 -19.81 12.98
N ASN A 75 -4.81 -19.07 12.54
CA ASN A 75 -6.05 -18.87 13.25
C ASN A 75 -6.87 -20.17 13.42
N ILE A 76 -6.96 -21.02 12.38
CA ILE A 76 -7.67 -22.31 12.47
C ILE A 76 -6.95 -23.28 13.41
N LEU A 77 -5.63 -23.35 13.30
CA LEU A 77 -4.82 -24.29 14.08
C LEU A 77 -4.56 -23.82 15.52
N GLY A 78 -4.97 -22.58 15.85
CA GLY A 78 -4.76 -21.99 17.17
C GLY A 78 -3.28 -21.86 17.55
N LEU A 79 -2.41 -21.64 16.55
CA LEU A 79 -0.97 -21.57 16.78
C LEU A 79 -0.57 -20.20 17.37
N PRO A 80 0.61 -20.11 18.03
CA PRO A 80 1.03 -18.88 18.70
C PRO A 80 1.19 -17.68 17.75
N ASN A 81 0.87 -16.47 18.24
CA ASN A 81 0.89 -15.22 17.48
C ASN A 81 2.25 -14.87 16.84
N TYR A 82 3.35 -15.42 17.35
CA TYR A 82 4.65 -15.22 16.70
C TYR A 82 4.68 -15.79 15.26
N ILE A 83 3.87 -16.80 14.93
CA ILE A 83 3.81 -17.36 13.57
C ILE A 83 3.18 -16.35 12.60
N GLU A 84 2.17 -15.60 13.02
CA GLU A 84 1.60 -14.51 12.21
C GLU A 84 2.63 -13.42 11.96
N SER A 85 3.41 -13.06 12.98
CA SER A 85 4.48 -12.08 12.85
C SER A 85 5.60 -12.54 11.89
N LEU A 86 5.93 -13.83 11.89
CA LEU A 86 6.85 -14.43 10.92
C LEU A 86 6.26 -14.41 9.51
N GLY A 87 4.97 -14.75 9.36
CA GLY A 87 4.23 -14.65 8.10
C GLY A 87 4.25 -13.23 7.54
N PHE A 88 4.06 -12.22 8.39
CA PHE A 88 4.18 -10.82 8.02
C PHE A 88 5.60 -10.45 7.55
N ILE A 89 6.65 -10.91 8.23
CA ILE A 89 8.05 -10.67 7.83
C ILE A 89 8.35 -11.22 6.42
N LEU A 90 7.69 -12.31 5.99
CA LEU A 90 7.84 -12.82 4.62
C LEU A 90 7.43 -11.77 3.57
N TYR A 91 6.41 -10.95 3.84
CA TYR A 91 6.03 -9.86 2.94
C TYR A 91 7.05 -8.72 2.91
N LEU A 92 7.95 -8.64 3.89
CA LEU A 92 9.06 -7.68 3.96
C LEU A 92 10.36 -8.20 3.33
N ILE A 93 10.39 -9.44 2.79
CA ILE A 93 11.56 -10.04 2.12
C ILE A 93 12.29 -9.06 1.18
N PRO A 94 11.60 -8.27 0.33
CA PRO A 94 12.27 -7.33 -0.56
C PRO A 94 13.22 -6.37 0.18
N PHE A 95 12.93 -5.96 1.41
CA PHE A 95 13.77 -5.04 2.19
C PHE A 95 15.05 -5.67 2.76
N PHE A 96 15.17 -6.99 2.83
CA PHE A 96 16.43 -7.64 3.26
C PHE A 96 17.56 -7.47 2.23
N LYS A 97 17.25 -7.07 1.00
CA LYS A 97 18.25 -6.80 -0.03
C LYS A 97 18.87 -5.41 0.19
N LYS A 98 20.20 -5.37 0.38
CA LYS A 98 21.01 -4.14 0.64
C LYS A 98 20.68 -2.95 -0.27
N LYS A 99 20.39 -3.21 -1.56
CA LYS A 99 20.06 -2.15 -2.54
C LYS A 99 18.85 -1.30 -2.12
N TYR A 100 17.86 -1.89 -1.45
CA TYR A 100 16.65 -1.18 -1.02
C TYR A 100 16.90 -0.36 0.24
N LEU A 101 17.58 -0.94 1.23
CA LEU A 101 17.91 -0.26 2.49
C LEU A 101 18.72 1.02 2.24
N ASN A 102 19.65 1.02 1.29
CA ASN A 102 20.41 2.23 0.95
C ASN A 102 19.53 3.39 0.45
N ILE A 103 18.38 3.10 -0.16
CA ILE A 103 17.48 4.10 -0.73
C ILE A 103 16.50 4.57 0.34
N VAL A 104 15.81 3.63 0.97
CA VAL A 104 14.73 3.93 1.92
C VAL A 104 15.30 4.28 3.31
N GLY A 105 16.56 3.91 3.60
CA GLY A 105 17.22 4.13 4.89
C GLY A 105 16.65 3.21 5.96
N TYR A 106 16.33 3.79 7.13
CA TYR A 106 15.74 3.07 8.26
C TYR A 106 14.22 2.90 8.19
N LEU A 107 13.58 3.45 7.17
CA LEU A 107 12.12 3.42 7.02
C LEU A 107 11.52 2.00 6.96
N PRO A 108 12.20 0.94 6.45
CA PRO A 108 11.75 -0.44 6.62
C PRO A 108 11.60 -0.87 8.09
N CYS A 109 12.38 -0.32 9.01
CA CYS A 109 12.22 -0.62 10.44
C CYS A 109 10.89 -0.06 10.97
N LEU A 110 10.41 1.05 10.42
CA LEU A 110 9.10 1.59 10.76
C LEU A 110 7.98 0.63 10.31
N PHE A 111 8.08 0.04 9.11
CA PHE A 111 7.13 -0.98 8.64
C PHE A 111 7.01 -2.18 9.58
N VAL A 112 8.11 -2.56 10.23
CA VAL A 112 8.14 -3.71 11.13
C VAL A 112 7.27 -3.47 12.36
N PHE A 113 7.24 -2.25 12.91
CA PHE A 113 6.47 -1.94 14.12
C PHE A 113 5.06 -1.38 13.86
N LEU A 114 4.76 -0.91 12.65
CA LEU A 114 3.43 -0.37 12.33
C LEU A 114 2.25 -1.32 12.61
N PRO A 115 2.36 -2.67 12.48
CA PRO A 115 1.25 -3.56 12.82
C PRO A 115 0.83 -3.47 14.28
N LEU A 116 1.73 -3.04 15.18
CA LEU A 116 1.42 -2.82 16.61
C LEU A 116 0.40 -1.70 16.84
N PHE A 117 0.30 -0.74 15.91
CA PHE A 117 -0.49 0.48 16.10
C PHE A 117 -1.76 0.56 15.25
N VAL A 118 -1.83 -0.17 14.13
CA VAL A 118 -2.93 0.00 13.17
C VAL A 118 -3.61 -1.33 12.83
N SER A 119 -2.91 -2.20 12.10
CA SER A 119 -3.25 -3.61 11.84
C SER A 119 -2.31 -4.17 10.78
N TYR A 120 -2.16 -5.49 10.69
CA TYR A 120 -1.46 -6.15 9.59
C TYR A 120 -2.01 -5.74 8.22
N ARG A 121 -3.35 -5.70 8.08
CA ARG A 121 -4.02 -5.35 6.82
C ARG A 121 -3.59 -3.97 6.30
N THR A 122 -3.60 -2.98 7.17
CA THR A 122 -3.24 -1.62 6.79
C THR A 122 -1.78 -1.53 6.35
N VAL A 123 -0.88 -2.19 7.06
CA VAL A 123 0.56 -2.17 6.76
C VAL A 123 0.88 -2.92 5.47
N LEU A 124 0.27 -4.08 5.25
CA LEU A 124 0.38 -4.81 3.98
C LEU A 124 -0.16 -3.97 2.80
N GLY A 125 -1.24 -3.21 3.01
CA GLY A 125 -1.74 -2.22 2.05
C GLY A 125 -0.73 -1.11 1.74
N MET A 126 -0.08 -0.54 2.75
CA MET A 126 0.99 0.46 2.58
C MET A 126 2.20 -0.10 1.79
N LEU A 127 2.58 -1.36 2.03
CA LEU A 127 3.66 -2.02 1.31
C LEU A 127 3.39 -2.09 -0.20
N SER A 128 2.13 -2.32 -0.61
CA SER A 128 1.75 -2.38 -2.03
C SER A 128 2.19 -1.14 -2.80
N MET A 129 1.75 0.06 -2.37
CA MET A 129 2.06 1.31 -3.04
C MET A 129 3.52 1.74 -2.83
N THR A 130 4.10 1.42 -1.67
CA THR A 130 5.52 1.70 -1.40
C THR A 130 6.44 0.92 -2.34
N TYR A 131 6.16 -0.36 -2.56
CA TYR A 131 6.89 -1.17 -3.53
C TYR A 131 6.76 -0.61 -4.94
N LEU A 132 5.56 -0.19 -5.35
CA LEU A 132 5.36 0.45 -6.65
C LEU A 132 6.16 1.76 -6.78
N PHE A 133 6.15 2.59 -5.74
CA PHE A 133 6.89 3.84 -5.69
C PHE A 133 8.40 3.62 -5.88
N ILE A 134 8.98 2.67 -5.13
CA ILE A 134 10.40 2.33 -5.21
C ILE A 134 10.76 1.84 -6.63
N LEU A 135 9.91 1.04 -7.27
CA LEU A 135 10.14 0.55 -8.63
C LEU A 135 10.18 1.69 -9.67
N LEU A 136 9.30 2.67 -9.54
CA LEU A 136 9.15 3.76 -10.49
C LEU A 136 10.25 4.82 -10.36
N PHE A 137 10.62 5.17 -9.12
CA PHE A 137 11.44 6.35 -8.85
C PHE A 137 12.85 6.03 -8.36
N CYS A 138 13.11 4.80 -7.90
CA CYS A 138 14.42 4.44 -7.35
C CYS A 138 15.24 3.54 -8.29
N HIS A 139 14.81 3.38 -9.55
CA HIS A 139 15.51 2.61 -10.60
C HIS A 139 15.89 1.18 -10.20
N ILE A 140 15.09 0.53 -9.33
CA ILE A 140 15.29 -0.87 -9.00
C ILE A 140 14.41 -1.72 -9.89
N LYS A 141 15.02 -2.55 -10.74
CA LYS A 141 14.33 -3.56 -11.53
C LYS A 141 14.22 -4.83 -10.71
N SER A 142 13.03 -5.16 -10.22
CA SER A 142 12.80 -6.38 -9.45
C SER A 142 11.40 -6.93 -9.65
N TYR A 143 11.33 -8.11 -10.27
CA TYR A 143 10.06 -8.84 -10.45
C TYR A 143 9.39 -9.18 -9.13
N SER A 144 10.16 -9.46 -8.06
CA SER A 144 9.59 -9.75 -6.74
C SER A 144 8.86 -8.53 -6.17
N LEU A 145 9.42 -7.33 -6.28
CA LEU A 145 8.73 -6.11 -5.82
C LEU A 145 7.46 -5.84 -6.62
N LEU A 146 7.51 -6.04 -7.94
CA LEU A 146 6.35 -5.83 -8.81
C LEU A 146 5.25 -6.81 -8.46
N PHE A 147 5.60 -8.08 -8.27
CA PHE A 147 4.70 -9.14 -7.86
C PHE A 147 4.07 -8.88 -6.50
N PHE A 148 4.87 -8.58 -5.46
CA PHE A 148 4.34 -8.27 -4.13
C PHE A 148 3.50 -6.99 -4.14
N SER A 149 3.91 -5.96 -4.89
CA SER A 149 3.13 -4.74 -5.04
C SER A 149 1.73 -5.02 -5.61
N ALA A 150 1.69 -5.76 -6.71
CA ALA A 150 0.48 -6.22 -7.37
C ALA A 150 -0.40 -7.09 -6.46
N LEU A 151 0.17 -8.15 -5.89
CA LEU A 151 -0.52 -9.09 -5.02
C LEU A 151 -1.15 -8.34 -3.84
N LEU A 152 -0.37 -7.55 -3.09
CA LEU A 152 -0.84 -6.80 -1.93
C LEU A 152 -1.86 -5.70 -2.28
N SER A 153 -1.84 -5.17 -3.51
CA SER A 153 -2.83 -4.16 -3.91
C SER A 153 -4.25 -4.70 -3.75
N ASN A 154 -4.44 -6.01 -3.96
CA ASN A 154 -5.74 -6.67 -3.88
C ASN A 154 -6.39 -6.60 -2.50
N LEU A 155 -5.67 -6.27 -1.41
CA LEU A 155 -6.23 -6.16 -0.06
C LEU A 155 -7.32 -5.08 0.12
N SER A 156 -7.37 -4.10 -0.79
CA SER A 156 -8.42 -3.08 -0.83
C SER A 156 -8.60 -2.57 -2.25
N SER A 157 -9.84 -2.49 -2.72
CA SER A 157 -10.12 -1.99 -4.07
C SER A 157 -9.70 -0.53 -4.29
N GLY A 158 -9.63 0.29 -3.23
CA GLY A 158 -9.05 1.63 -3.34
C GLY A 158 -7.56 1.60 -3.69
N ILE A 159 -6.81 0.65 -3.12
CA ILE A 159 -5.38 0.45 -3.41
C ILE A 159 -5.21 -0.11 -4.82
N VAL A 160 -6.01 -1.10 -5.22
CA VAL A 160 -5.91 -1.66 -6.56
C VAL A 160 -6.21 -0.62 -7.64
N LEU A 161 -7.24 0.21 -7.45
CA LEU A 161 -7.59 1.28 -8.39
C LEU A 161 -6.41 2.25 -8.58
N SER A 162 -5.83 2.72 -7.47
CA SER A 162 -4.61 3.53 -7.51
C SER A 162 -3.48 2.81 -8.23
N TRP A 163 -3.19 1.55 -7.88
CA TRP A 163 -2.12 0.74 -8.47
C TRP A 163 -2.26 0.63 -10.00
N ILE A 164 -3.48 0.42 -10.51
CA ILE A 164 -3.76 0.36 -11.94
C ILE A 164 -3.54 1.72 -12.60
N MET A 165 -4.07 2.80 -12.05
CA MET A 165 -3.91 4.13 -12.64
C MET A 165 -2.43 4.50 -12.76
N VAL A 166 -1.64 4.22 -11.72
CA VAL A 166 -0.18 4.40 -11.77
C VAL A 166 0.47 3.51 -12.82
N SER A 167 0.11 2.23 -12.85
CA SER A 167 0.70 1.25 -13.76
C SER A 167 0.39 1.55 -15.23
N LEU A 168 -0.83 1.99 -15.54
CA LEU A 168 -1.26 2.43 -16.86
C LEU A 168 -0.56 3.73 -17.27
N GLY A 169 -0.58 4.74 -16.41
CA GLY A 169 0.10 6.01 -16.71
C GLY A 169 1.63 5.87 -16.82
N SER A 170 2.21 4.81 -16.23
CA SER A 170 3.63 4.47 -16.34
C SER A 170 3.90 3.27 -17.28
N PHE A 171 2.94 2.87 -18.12
CA PHE A 171 2.98 1.61 -18.85
C PHE A 171 4.21 1.47 -19.74
N PHE A 172 4.57 2.49 -20.50
CA PHE A 172 5.75 2.44 -21.38
C PHE A 172 7.06 2.23 -20.61
N TYR A 173 7.19 2.83 -19.43
CA TYR A 173 8.36 2.63 -18.56
C TYR A 173 8.40 1.21 -17.97
N LEU A 174 7.26 0.72 -17.48
CA LEU A 174 7.16 -0.61 -16.91
C LEU A 174 7.37 -1.69 -17.96
N LYS A 175 6.76 -1.58 -19.15
CA LYS A 175 6.93 -2.52 -20.28
C LYS A 175 8.38 -2.62 -20.71
N LYS A 176 9.09 -1.48 -20.80
CA LYS A 176 10.53 -1.45 -21.11
C LYS A 176 11.39 -2.13 -20.04
N SER A 177 10.93 -2.13 -18.79
CA SER A 177 11.68 -2.67 -17.65
C SER A 177 11.34 -4.13 -17.32
N TYR A 178 10.14 -4.60 -17.68
CA TYR A 178 9.58 -5.90 -17.30
C TYR A 178 8.91 -6.58 -18.49
N LYS A 179 9.57 -7.60 -19.05
CA LYS A 179 9.08 -8.35 -20.23
C LYS A 179 7.73 -9.04 -19.96
N TYR A 180 7.55 -9.55 -18.74
CA TYR A 180 6.35 -10.29 -18.31
C TYR A 180 5.32 -9.43 -17.55
N LEU A 181 5.32 -8.10 -17.78
CA LEU A 181 4.35 -7.20 -17.14
C LEU A 181 2.92 -7.48 -17.61
N LEU A 182 2.74 -7.76 -18.90
CA LEU A 182 1.42 -7.81 -19.54
C LEU A 182 0.53 -8.95 -19.00
N PRO A 183 1.02 -10.20 -18.84
CA PRO A 183 0.22 -11.27 -18.22
C PRO A 183 -0.18 -10.96 -16.77
N LEU A 184 0.75 -10.40 -15.99
CA LEU A 184 0.48 -10.01 -14.60
C LEU A 184 -0.57 -8.90 -14.52
N PHE A 185 -0.50 -7.92 -15.41
CA PHE A 185 -1.49 -6.84 -15.51
C PHE A 185 -2.88 -7.38 -15.89
N LEU A 186 -2.96 -8.33 -16.83
CA LEU A 186 -4.23 -8.94 -17.24
C LEU A 186 -4.92 -9.66 -16.08
N ILE A 187 -4.19 -10.50 -15.32
CA ILE A 187 -4.75 -11.23 -14.16
C ILE A 187 -5.29 -10.27 -13.09
N ILE A 188 -4.62 -9.16 -12.85
CA ILE A 188 -5.06 -8.16 -11.87
C ILE A 188 -6.26 -7.37 -12.39
N SER A 189 -6.27 -7.05 -13.69
CA SER A 189 -7.35 -6.29 -14.32
C SER A 189 -8.70 -7.03 -14.35
N THR A 190 -8.70 -8.35 -14.51
CA THR A 190 -9.94 -9.14 -14.54
C THR A 190 -10.65 -9.14 -13.18
N GLY A 191 -9.92 -9.30 -12.08
CA GLY A 191 -10.48 -9.18 -10.74
C GLY A 191 -11.06 -7.78 -10.47
N LEU A 192 -10.42 -6.74 -11.00
CA LEU A 192 -10.87 -5.37 -10.79
C LEU A 192 -12.17 -5.01 -11.48
N ILE A 193 -12.40 -5.52 -12.69
CA ILE A 193 -13.66 -5.28 -13.38
C ILE A 193 -14.82 -5.75 -12.50
N GLY A 194 -14.69 -6.94 -11.90
CA GLY A 194 -15.65 -7.44 -10.92
C GLY A 194 -15.80 -6.54 -9.68
N SER A 195 -14.68 -6.15 -9.06
CA SER A 195 -14.73 -5.28 -7.89
C SER A 195 -15.27 -3.87 -8.18
N LEU A 196 -15.02 -3.33 -9.37
CA LEU A 196 -15.49 -2.02 -9.79
C LEU A 196 -16.97 -2.06 -10.13
N ILE A 197 -17.44 -3.08 -10.85
CA ILE A 197 -18.87 -3.29 -11.12
C ILE A 197 -19.64 -3.35 -9.80
N ASN A 198 -19.16 -4.16 -8.85
CA ASN A 198 -19.85 -4.32 -7.57
C ASN A 198 -19.83 -3.02 -6.74
N LYS A 199 -18.69 -2.32 -6.67
CA LYS A 199 -18.63 -1.01 -5.99
C LYS A 199 -19.48 0.05 -6.69
N PHE A 200 -19.51 0.06 -8.02
CA PHE A 200 -20.33 0.99 -8.78
C PHE A 200 -21.82 0.72 -8.53
N TYR A 201 -22.23 -0.55 -8.51
CA TYR A 201 -23.57 -0.96 -8.13
C TYR A 201 -23.94 -0.41 -6.74
N PHE A 202 -23.10 -0.66 -5.72
CA PHE A 202 -23.37 -0.19 -4.37
C PHE A 202 -23.36 1.33 -4.21
N MET A 203 -22.55 2.06 -4.99
CA MET A 203 -22.37 3.51 -4.80
C MET A 203 -23.31 4.37 -5.64
N PHE A 204 -23.79 3.87 -6.78
CA PHE A 204 -24.52 4.68 -7.77
C PHE A 204 -25.92 4.18 -8.10
N THR A 205 -26.28 2.94 -7.75
CA THR A 205 -27.66 2.46 -7.99
C THR A 205 -28.57 2.81 -6.82
N THR A 206 -29.84 3.09 -7.12
CA THR A 206 -30.84 3.42 -6.11
C THR A 206 -31.02 2.33 -5.06
N ASN A 207 -30.92 1.05 -5.45
CA ASN A 207 -30.97 -0.09 -4.53
C ASN A 207 -29.70 -0.17 -3.67
N GLY A 208 -28.52 -0.05 -4.28
CA GLY A 208 -27.24 -0.07 -3.56
C GLY A 208 -27.10 1.07 -2.54
N ILE A 209 -27.51 2.28 -2.91
CA ILE A 209 -27.47 3.47 -2.04
C ILE A 209 -28.41 3.33 -0.85
N LYS A 210 -29.61 2.75 -1.04
CA LYS A 210 -30.57 2.52 0.06
C LYS A 210 -30.02 1.56 1.12
N GLU A 211 -29.25 0.56 0.71
CA GLU A 211 -28.70 -0.44 1.64
C GLU A 211 -27.37 -0.02 2.27
N ASN A 212 -26.53 0.73 1.55
CA ASN A 212 -25.12 0.94 1.94
C ASN A 212 -24.68 2.40 2.02
N GLY A 213 -25.57 3.35 1.70
CA GLY A 213 -25.26 4.77 1.60
C GLY A 213 -24.51 5.14 0.31
N ASN A 214 -24.55 6.43 -0.04
CA ASN A 214 -23.89 6.96 -1.23
C ASN A 214 -22.35 7.10 -1.06
N MET A 215 -21.66 7.50 -2.13
CA MET A 215 -20.20 7.68 -2.14
C MET A 215 -19.69 8.68 -1.09
N ILE A 216 -20.45 9.73 -0.78
CA ILE A 216 -20.08 10.75 0.21
C ILE A 216 -20.26 10.18 1.62
N GLU A 217 -21.39 9.53 1.86
CA GLU A 217 -21.77 8.92 3.13
C GLU A 217 -20.80 7.83 3.58
N ARG A 218 -20.17 7.15 2.62
CA ARG A 218 -19.16 6.12 2.87
C ARG A 218 -17.74 6.67 3.01
N SER A 219 -17.52 7.95 2.74
CA SER A 219 -16.20 8.55 2.86
C SER A 219 -15.79 8.64 4.34
N ASN A 220 -14.55 8.30 4.66
CA ASN A 220 -14.08 8.34 6.04
C ASN A 220 -14.07 9.75 6.64
N ILE A 221 -13.99 10.79 5.79
CA ILE A 221 -14.11 12.18 6.22
C ILE A 221 -15.54 12.42 6.71
N TYR A 222 -16.55 12.05 5.92
CA TYR A 222 -17.95 12.22 6.29
C TYR A 222 -18.33 11.40 7.53
N ILE A 223 -17.95 10.11 7.56
CA ILE A 223 -18.19 9.24 8.73
C ILE A 223 -17.57 9.85 9.99
N SER A 224 -16.34 10.38 9.91
CA SER A 224 -15.69 10.99 11.09
C SER A 224 -16.37 12.28 11.55
N ILE A 225 -17.01 13.02 10.65
CA ILE A 225 -17.80 14.21 10.99
C ILE A 225 -19.08 13.80 11.73
N ILE A 226 -19.81 12.82 11.20
CA ILE A 226 -21.05 12.33 11.81
C ILE A 226 -20.80 11.68 13.17
N ASP A 227 -19.77 10.84 13.27
CA ASP A 227 -19.44 10.12 14.50
C ASP A 227 -18.76 11.02 15.55
N GLY A 228 -18.47 12.29 15.23
CA GLY A 228 -17.75 13.21 16.12
C GLY A 228 -16.29 12.81 16.39
N ASN A 229 -15.70 11.93 15.58
CA ASN A 229 -14.33 11.45 15.76
C ASN A 229 -13.32 12.41 15.12
N TYR A 230 -13.07 13.54 15.79
CA TYR A 230 -12.22 14.61 15.28
C TYR A 230 -10.76 14.20 15.06
N PHE A 231 -10.23 13.25 15.84
CA PHE A 231 -8.86 12.75 15.64
C PHE A 231 -8.73 12.01 14.30
N ARG A 232 -9.68 11.11 14.01
CA ARG A 232 -9.74 10.42 12.72
C ARG A 232 -9.93 11.41 11.57
N LEU A 233 -10.81 12.40 11.75
CA LEU A 233 -11.02 13.47 10.77
C LEU A 233 -9.72 14.24 10.47
N PHE A 234 -9.04 14.72 11.50
CA PHE A 234 -7.78 15.45 11.37
C PHE A 234 -6.72 14.61 10.65
N PHE A 235 -6.61 13.33 10.98
CA PHE A 235 -5.69 12.41 10.32
C PHE A 235 -5.97 12.31 8.81
N TYR A 236 -7.22 12.06 8.40
CA TYR A 236 -7.57 11.99 6.97
C TYR A 236 -7.37 13.32 6.23
N ILE A 237 -7.72 14.46 6.85
CA ILE A 237 -7.46 15.79 6.28
C ILE A 237 -5.96 16.00 6.08
N SER A 238 -5.13 15.63 7.06
CA SER A 238 -3.67 15.76 6.97
C SER A 238 -3.08 14.93 5.81
N LEU A 239 -3.62 13.74 5.56
CA LEU A 239 -3.22 12.90 4.43
C LEU A 239 -3.66 13.52 3.09
N CYS A 240 -4.87 14.10 3.01
CA CYS A 240 -5.32 14.82 1.82
C CYS A 240 -4.43 16.04 1.52
N LEU A 241 -4.09 16.83 2.55
CA LEU A 241 -3.16 17.95 2.41
C LEU A 241 -1.76 17.49 1.98
N SER A 242 -1.27 16.38 2.55
CA SER A 242 0.00 15.77 2.16
C SER A 242 0.01 15.34 0.68
N LEU A 243 -1.10 14.77 0.21
CA LEU A 243 -1.30 14.39 -1.19
C LEU A 243 -1.25 15.63 -2.12
N LEU A 244 -2.00 16.68 -1.78
CA LEU A 244 -2.02 17.93 -2.54
C LEU A 244 -0.64 18.58 -2.57
N PHE A 245 0.08 18.59 -1.45
CA PHE A 245 1.45 19.08 -1.39
C PHE A 245 2.41 18.26 -2.27
N CYS A 246 2.29 16.92 -2.28
CA CYS A 246 3.04 16.06 -3.19
C CYS A 246 2.73 16.33 -4.67
N ILE A 247 1.47 16.57 -5.01
CA ILE A 247 1.07 16.94 -6.38
C ILE A 247 1.70 18.29 -6.76
N PHE A 248 1.55 19.31 -5.92
CA PHE A 248 2.09 20.64 -6.16
C PHE A 248 3.62 20.61 -6.32
N THR A 249 4.34 19.99 -5.40
CA THR A 249 5.80 19.87 -5.47
C THR A 249 6.26 19.06 -6.68
N SER A 250 5.51 18.03 -7.10
CA SER A 250 5.84 17.30 -8.32
C SER A 250 5.75 18.17 -9.59
N LEU A 251 4.92 19.22 -9.60
CA LEU A 251 4.86 20.19 -10.70
C LEU A 251 6.14 21.04 -10.80
N LEU A 252 6.84 21.26 -9.68
CA LEU A 252 8.06 22.05 -9.60
C LEU A 252 9.32 21.29 -10.09
N ILE A 253 9.21 19.98 -10.33
CA ILE A 253 10.34 19.16 -10.77
C ILE A 253 10.65 19.43 -12.25
N ASN A 254 11.89 19.87 -12.53
CA ASN A 254 12.34 20.21 -13.89
C ASN A 254 12.42 19.01 -14.85
N ASN A 255 12.70 17.81 -14.35
CA ASN A 255 12.83 16.62 -15.20
C ASN A 255 11.46 16.11 -15.65
N LYS A 256 11.07 16.41 -16.90
CA LYS A 256 9.75 16.06 -17.48
C LYS A 256 9.35 14.59 -17.32
N ASN A 257 10.29 13.65 -17.48
CA ASN A 257 10.02 12.22 -17.35
C ASN A 257 9.75 11.78 -15.91
N ILE A 258 10.39 12.43 -14.93
CA ILE A 258 10.17 12.16 -13.51
C ILE A 258 8.89 12.86 -13.05
N LYS A 259 8.71 14.13 -13.44
CA LYS A 259 7.51 14.95 -13.17
C LYS A 259 6.23 14.24 -13.60
N GLY A 260 6.13 13.81 -14.85
CA GLY A 260 4.91 13.15 -15.36
C GLY A 260 4.55 11.89 -14.56
N ARG A 261 5.55 11.07 -14.22
CA ARG A 261 5.32 9.85 -13.44
C ARG A 261 4.93 10.13 -11.98
N LEU A 262 5.55 11.11 -11.34
CA LEU A 262 5.18 11.52 -9.96
C LEU A 262 3.78 12.12 -9.91
N LEU A 263 3.43 12.97 -10.89
CA LEU A 263 2.08 13.53 -11.00
C LEU A 263 1.05 12.42 -11.12
N ILE A 264 1.24 11.49 -12.06
CA ILE A 264 0.34 10.34 -12.22
C ILE A 264 0.26 9.52 -10.93
N PHE A 265 1.39 9.28 -10.26
CA PHE A 265 1.44 8.54 -9.01
C PHE A 265 0.55 9.18 -7.94
N PHE A 266 0.71 10.47 -7.66
CA PHE A 266 -0.07 11.13 -6.62
C PHE A 266 -1.50 11.49 -7.04
N LEU A 267 -1.75 11.81 -8.32
CA LEU A 267 -3.11 12.01 -8.83
C LEU A 267 -3.96 10.74 -8.70
N SER A 268 -3.36 9.56 -8.83
CA SER A 268 -4.07 8.30 -8.61
C SER A 268 -4.49 8.05 -7.15
N GLY A 269 -4.01 8.87 -6.20
CA GLY A 269 -4.47 8.89 -4.82
C GLY A 269 -5.78 9.67 -4.61
N ILE A 270 -6.20 10.50 -5.57
CA ILE A 270 -7.45 11.29 -5.45
C ILE A 270 -8.69 10.38 -5.37
N PRO A 271 -8.88 9.38 -6.25
CA PRO A 271 -9.99 8.45 -6.10
C PRO A 271 -10.00 7.76 -4.72
N ALA A 272 -8.82 7.46 -4.18
CA ALA A 272 -8.66 6.81 -2.89
C ALA A 272 -9.10 7.65 -1.68
N ILE A 273 -9.41 8.94 -1.85
CA ILE A 273 -10.07 9.78 -0.83
C ILE A 273 -11.53 9.35 -0.65
N PHE A 274 -12.18 8.96 -1.75
CA PHE A 274 -13.60 8.65 -1.77
C PHE A 274 -13.91 7.17 -1.55
N PHE A 275 -12.94 6.28 -1.82
CA PHE A 275 -13.05 4.86 -1.52
C PHE A 275 -12.46 4.54 -0.14
N GLU A 276 -13.17 3.73 0.64
CA GLU A 276 -12.78 3.18 1.96
C GLU A 276 -11.29 3.29 2.35
N GLY A 277 -11.06 3.81 3.55
CA GLY A 277 -9.84 4.46 4.04
C GLY A 277 -8.47 3.82 3.87
N LEU A 278 -8.36 2.55 3.52
CA LEU A 278 -7.07 1.92 3.25
C LEU A 278 -6.40 2.48 1.99
N GLY A 279 -7.18 3.02 1.06
CA GLY A 279 -6.68 3.64 -0.16
C GLY A 279 -5.70 4.79 0.14
N LEU A 280 -6.18 5.88 0.74
CA LEU A 280 -5.33 7.04 1.07
C LEU A 280 -4.19 6.69 2.05
N ILE A 281 -4.47 5.85 3.04
CA ILE A 281 -3.48 5.41 4.03
C ILE A 281 -2.30 4.69 3.36
N SER A 282 -2.53 3.95 2.26
CA SER A 282 -1.46 3.24 1.55
C SER A 282 -0.35 4.16 1.01
N TYR A 283 -0.62 5.47 0.87
CA TYR A 283 0.36 6.47 0.42
C TYR A 283 1.22 7.06 1.54
N LEU A 284 0.89 6.83 2.82
CA LEU A 284 1.54 7.49 3.95
C LEU A 284 3.07 7.39 3.88
N ILE A 285 3.56 6.18 3.57
CA ILE A 285 5.00 5.94 3.43
C ILE A 285 5.57 6.53 2.15
N CYS A 286 4.81 6.50 1.05
CA CYS A 286 5.21 7.15 -0.20
C CYS A 286 5.45 8.66 0.02
N PHE A 287 4.62 9.32 0.84
CA PHE A 287 4.82 10.72 1.22
C PHE A 287 6.15 10.91 1.97
N LEU A 288 6.43 10.08 2.98
CA LEU A 288 7.69 10.17 3.74
C LEU A 288 8.93 9.95 2.86
N ILE A 289 8.90 8.96 1.96
CA ILE A 289 10.00 8.71 1.02
C ILE A 289 10.15 9.90 0.07
N PHE A 290 9.04 10.40 -0.45
CA PHE A 290 9.04 11.53 -1.36
C PHE A 290 9.59 12.81 -0.71
N TYR A 291 9.17 13.16 0.51
CA TYR A 291 9.70 14.29 1.26
C TYR A 291 11.20 14.14 1.51
N LYS A 292 11.64 12.96 1.96
CA LYS A 292 13.07 12.67 2.13
C LYS A 292 13.87 12.85 0.84
N MET A 293 13.32 12.40 -0.30
CA MET A 293 13.96 12.56 -1.60
C MET A 293 14.01 14.03 -2.03
N PHE A 294 12.90 14.75 -1.92
CA PHE A 294 12.76 16.14 -2.31
C PHE A 294 13.71 17.05 -1.52
N PHE A 295 13.68 16.99 -0.19
CA PHE A 295 14.57 17.80 0.67
C PHE A 295 16.06 17.47 0.47
N LYS A 296 16.39 16.21 0.13
CA LYS A 296 17.78 15.82 -0.17
C LYS A 296 18.26 16.33 -1.53
N ILE A 297 17.36 16.46 -2.50
CA ILE A 297 17.68 17.04 -3.82
C ILE A 297 17.99 18.53 -3.66
N ASP A 298 17.17 19.27 -2.89
CA ASP A 298 17.37 20.70 -2.64
C ASP A 298 18.62 20.99 -1.79
N MET A 299 18.94 20.17 -0.80
CA MET A 299 20.18 20.36 -0.01
C MET A 299 21.45 20.13 -0.84
N LYS A 300 21.41 19.24 -1.84
CA LYS A 300 22.55 19.03 -2.75
C LYS A 300 22.71 20.16 -3.74
N SER A 301 21.63 20.68 -4.31
CA SER A 301 21.68 21.85 -5.21
C SER A 301 22.15 23.10 -4.47
N TYR A 302 21.74 23.29 -3.22
CA TYR A 302 22.19 24.40 -2.36
C TYR A 302 23.68 24.32 -2.02
N HIS A 303 24.22 23.13 -1.71
CA HIS A 303 25.65 22.96 -1.47
C HIS A 303 26.52 23.18 -2.72
N THR A 304 26.08 22.73 -3.90
CA THR A 304 26.78 23.03 -5.17
C THR A 304 26.75 24.53 -5.48
N TYR A 305 25.64 25.22 -5.21
CA TYR A 305 25.52 26.66 -5.43
C TYR A 305 26.42 27.49 -4.51
N ASN A 306 26.56 27.09 -3.24
CA ASN A 306 27.45 27.77 -2.29
C ASN A 306 28.95 27.51 -2.57
N LEU A 307 29.31 26.34 -3.13
CA LEU A 307 30.69 26.06 -3.55
C LEU A 307 31.07 26.78 -4.85
N GLU A 308 30.13 26.95 -5.79
CA GLU A 308 30.36 27.71 -7.02
C GLU A 308 30.42 29.23 -6.79
N THR A 309 29.69 29.74 -5.80
CA THR A 309 29.76 31.16 -5.41
C THR A 309 31.01 31.46 -4.57
N SER A 310 31.47 30.55 -3.69
CA SER A 310 32.74 30.72 -2.97
C SER A 310 33.96 30.66 -3.89
N ASN A 311 33.92 29.84 -4.95
CA ASN A 311 35.02 29.73 -5.93
C ASN A 311 35.06 30.85 -6.97
N LYS A 312 34.09 31.78 -6.96
CA LYS A 312 34.09 32.99 -7.79
C LYS A 312 34.48 34.26 -7.02
N ILE A 313 34.69 34.15 -5.71
CA ILE A 313 35.03 35.27 -4.81
C ILE A 313 36.51 35.22 -4.37
N ASN A 314 37.25 34.17 -4.76
CA ASN A 314 38.71 34.10 -4.66
C ASN A 314 39.33 34.15 -6.06
#